data_AF-A0A8T0D7R5-F1
#
_entry.id   AF-A0A8T0D7R5-F1
#
_cell.length_a   1.000
_cell.length_b   1.000
_cell.length_c   1.000
_cell.angle_alpha   90.00
_cell.angle_beta   90.00
_cell.angle_gamma   90.00
#
_symmetry.space_group_name_H-M   'P 1'
#
loop_
_entity.id
_entity.type
_entity.pdbx_description
1 polymer ?
#
loop_
_entity_poly.entity_id
_entity_poly.type
_entity_poly.pdbx_seq_one_letter_code
_entity_poly.pdbx_strand_id
1 'polypeptide(L)'
;MSEIKAYGSKIRNGHVPMEPTTEIWRTGMNPVSLEEKVRLGAHSWSYFKNHLDLTTYDLEVFHTPEIQSAIRQVIKNYGEYFAHHAPCDWNKYKVDNKTFKSMLNYNKLLLAQDGVRITRMPGFNRILKDVHSDARPTSYSVILNVSRAGNFFPVGAYAKAGQAFNYRVHALKPKTLKGYSIQINPQTDYVYNHKELSRWPWVTSKRSLKLAESFSSPVGGVITLAIPENSIIQIVFKNVYRYPWFDIRNQKSIDTWERQQKLYPHTPFTMVMGDRMITMLQTSSFLRMNTEKMKFSVNHYDNVIKMIHNYRGTAFENEPFMGFVVDEQISAGWGHSGWPGQPMMGHKPWEKYFRDIQFILSGRAIYINHEIGHNLQPLELTFKNGMEVTNELYIPLVYQNLLN
;
A
#
# COMPACT_ATOMS: atom_id res chain seq x y z
N MET A 1 4.41 -0.19 -26.70
CA MET A 1 4.42 1.19 -26.18
C MET A 1 3.06 1.49 -25.55
N SER A 2 2.89 1.27 -24.25
CA SER A 2 1.64 1.57 -23.54
C SER A 2 1.55 3.07 -23.27
N GLU A 3 0.68 3.70 -24.06
CA GLU A 3 0.29 5.11 -24.15
C GLU A 3 0.16 5.82 -22.77
N ILE A 4 0.82 6.96 -22.57
CA ILE A 4 0.47 7.86 -21.45
C ILE A 4 -0.85 8.52 -21.82
N LYS A 5 -1.95 7.99 -21.28
CA LYS A 5 -3.23 8.69 -21.27
C LYS A 5 -3.25 9.61 -20.06
N ALA A 6 -3.03 10.90 -20.30
CA ALA A 6 -3.35 11.95 -19.35
C ALA A 6 -4.78 12.42 -19.63
N TYR A 7 -5.67 12.40 -18.63
CA TYR A 7 -7.03 12.94 -18.76
C TYR A 7 -7.90 12.38 -19.91
N GLY A 8 -7.63 11.14 -20.34
CA GLY A 8 -8.34 10.54 -21.49
C GLY A 8 -7.86 11.02 -22.86
N SER A 9 -6.86 11.90 -22.90
CA SER A 9 -6.23 12.41 -24.13
C SER A 9 -4.86 11.78 -24.33
N LYS A 10 -4.53 11.51 -25.59
CA LYS A 10 -3.20 11.05 -26.01
C LYS A 10 -2.23 12.22 -25.88
N ILE A 11 -1.22 12.12 -25.02
CA ILE A 11 -0.10 13.07 -25.05
C ILE A 11 0.58 12.88 -26.41
N ARG A 12 0.53 13.90 -27.28
CA ARG A 12 1.20 13.85 -28.59
C ARG A 12 2.69 13.61 -28.39
N ASN A 13 3.29 12.72 -29.19
CA ASN A 13 4.75 12.52 -29.16
C ASN A 13 5.46 13.88 -29.32
N GLY A 14 6.32 14.23 -28.38
CA GLY A 14 7.07 15.50 -28.37
C GLY A 14 6.37 16.69 -27.71
N HIS A 15 5.12 16.57 -27.26
CA HIS A 15 4.46 17.63 -26.49
C HIS A 15 4.88 17.58 -25.01
N VAL A 16 5.60 18.61 -24.56
CA VAL A 16 5.85 18.88 -23.15
C VAL A 16 4.94 20.04 -22.75
N PRO A 17 3.98 19.85 -21.84
CA PRO A 17 3.15 20.94 -21.34
C PRO A 17 4.04 22.04 -20.77
N MET A 18 3.78 23.29 -21.13
CA MET A 18 4.41 24.41 -20.46
C MET A 18 4.07 24.39 -18.97
N GLU A 19 4.94 24.98 -18.13
CA GLU A 19 4.56 25.22 -16.75
C GLU A 19 3.25 26.03 -16.70
N PRO A 20 2.32 25.72 -15.78
CA PRO A 20 1.08 26.46 -15.64
C PRO A 20 1.30 27.97 -15.55
N THR A 21 0.43 28.75 -16.20
CA THR A 21 0.57 30.20 -16.34
C THR A 21 0.64 30.90 -14.98
N THR A 22 1.47 31.94 -14.92
CA THR A 22 1.77 32.68 -13.70
C THR A 22 0.79 33.82 -13.47
N GLU A 23 -0.12 33.68 -12.51
CA GLU A 23 -0.54 34.87 -11.77
C GLU A 23 0.56 35.21 -10.76
N ILE A 24 1.09 36.44 -10.86
CA ILE A 24 2.13 36.95 -9.96
C ILE A 24 1.57 36.95 -8.55
N TRP A 25 2.12 36.08 -7.70
CA TRP A 25 1.91 36.16 -6.27
C TRP A 25 2.42 37.52 -5.78
N ARG A 26 1.50 38.39 -5.31
CA ARG A 26 1.87 39.65 -4.67
C ARG A 26 2.49 39.32 -3.31
N THR A 27 3.76 39.69 -3.14
CA THR A 27 4.50 39.60 -1.87
C THR A 27 3.69 40.25 -0.74
N GLY A 28 3.29 39.47 0.27
CA GLY A 28 2.59 39.98 1.46
C GLY A 28 1.41 39.13 1.98
N MET A 29 0.91 38.15 1.22
CA MET A 29 -0.11 37.20 1.71
C MET A 29 0.55 36.04 2.47
N ASN A 30 0.34 35.96 3.78
CA ASN A 30 0.77 34.84 4.61
C ASN A 30 -0.45 33.99 5.03
N PRO A 31 -0.87 33.00 4.22
CA PRO A 31 -2.05 32.20 4.52
C PRO A 31 -1.82 31.41 5.82
N VAL A 32 -2.74 31.57 6.77
CA VAL A 32 -2.59 31.01 8.12
C VAL A 32 -3.23 29.64 8.19
N SER A 33 -4.39 29.47 7.54
CA SER A 33 -5.13 28.21 7.52
C SER A 33 -4.71 27.29 6.37
N LEU A 34 -4.95 25.97 6.53
CA LEU A 34 -4.74 25.00 5.45
C LEU A 34 -5.61 25.31 4.23
N GLU A 35 -6.85 25.74 4.45
CA GLU A 35 -7.78 26.13 3.39
C GLU A 35 -7.19 27.26 2.53
N GLU A 36 -6.73 28.35 3.15
CA GLU A 36 -6.12 29.47 2.44
C GLU A 36 -4.88 29.04 1.67
N LYS A 37 -4.04 28.17 2.26
CA LYS A 37 -2.84 27.63 1.60
C LYS A 37 -3.19 26.85 0.33
N VAL A 38 -4.15 25.93 0.40
CA VAL A 38 -4.54 25.12 -0.77
C VAL A 38 -5.27 25.98 -1.81
N ARG A 39 -6.14 26.91 -1.38
CA ARG A 39 -6.84 27.84 -2.28
C ARG A 39 -5.86 28.75 -3.01
N LEU A 40 -4.90 29.35 -2.31
CA LEU A 40 -3.85 30.16 -2.94
C LEU A 40 -2.98 29.31 -3.86
N GLY A 41 -2.67 28.08 -3.46
CA GLY A 41 -2.01 27.10 -4.31
C GLY A 41 -2.80 26.74 -5.56
N ALA A 42 -4.13 26.81 -5.55
CA ALA A 42 -4.95 26.58 -6.74
C ALA A 42 -4.88 27.74 -7.74
N HIS A 43 -4.72 28.98 -7.26
CA HIS A 43 -4.72 30.18 -8.08
C HIS A 43 -3.32 30.60 -8.56
N SER A 44 -2.27 30.34 -7.78
CA SER A 44 -0.91 30.77 -8.11
C SER A 44 0.05 29.59 -8.21
N TRP A 45 0.49 29.29 -9.43
CA TRP A 45 1.52 28.28 -9.70
C TRP A 45 2.82 28.59 -8.95
N SER A 46 3.23 29.86 -8.89
CA SER A 46 4.44 30.28 -8.17
C SER A 46 4.34 29.99 -6.67
N TYR A 47 3.18 30.23 -6.05
CA TYR A 47 2.95 29.87 -4.66
C TYR A 47 2.95 28.34 -4.48
N PHE A 48 2.20 27.61 -5.32
CA PHE A 48 2.12 26.14 -5.27
C PHE A 48 3.48 25.46 -5.38
N LYS A 49 4.33 25.97 -6.28
CA LYS A 49 5.65 25.42 -6.57
C LYS A 49 6.68 25.75 -5.49
N ASN A 50 6.75 27.03 -5.10
CA ASN A 50 7.89 27.54 -4.33
C ASN A 50 7.60 27.66 -2.82
N HIS A 51 6.34 27.85 -2.43
CA HIS A 51 5.99 28.25 -1.06
C HIS A 51 5.14 27.19 -0.34
N LEU A 52 4.13 26.64 -1.02
CA LEU A 52 3.24 25.64 -0.44
C LEU A 52 4.02 24.43 0.06
N ASP A 53 3.74 23.99 1.28
CA ASP A 53 4.26 22.76 1.86
C ASP A 53 3.12 22.00 2.54
N LEU A 54 2.79 20.84 2.00
CA LEU A 54 1.75 19.95 2.51
C LEU A 54 2.31 18.67 3.13
N THR A 55 3.64 18.53 3.20
CA THR A 55 4.28 17.26 3.58
C THR A 55 4.00 16.86 5.03
N THR A 56 3.82 17.83 5.92
CA THR A 56 3.59 17.63 7.36
C THR A 56 2.13 17.43 7.75
N TYR A 57 1.17 17.67 6.85
CA TYR A 57 -0.25 17.55 7.15
C TYR A 57 -0.72 16.10 7.04
N ASP A 58 -1.57 15.63 7.95
CA ASP A 58 -2.28 14.35 7.80
C ASP A 58 -3.33 14.43 6.68
N LEU A 59 -3.66 13.32 6.03
CA LEU A 59 -4.72 13.31 5.01
C LEU A 59 -6.11 13.64 5.60
N GLU A 60 -6.34 13.34 6.88
CA GLU A 60 -7.61 13.57 7.57
C GLU A 60 -8.03 15.05 7.64
N VAL A 61 -7.08 15.98 7.58
CA VAL A 61 -7.40 17.42 7.73
C VAL A 61 -7.88 18.07 6.43
N PHE A 62 -7.91 17.34 5.31
CA PHE A 62 -8.27 17.88 4.00
C PHE A 62 -9.76 17.74 3.65
N HIS A 63 -10.60 17.22 4.56
CA HIS A 63 -11.96 16.79 4.25
C HIS A 63 -13.04 17.90 4.30
N THR A 64 -12.68 19.17 4.49
CA THR A 64 -13.68 20.26 4.44
C THR A 64 -14.14 20.54 3.01
N PRO A 65 -15.41 20.94 2.79
CA PRO A 65 -15.91 21.26 1.45
C PRO A 65 -15.07 22.29 0.69
N GLU A 66 -14.54 23.29 1.40
CA GLU A 66 -13.73 24.38 0.87
C GLU A 66 -12.36 23.87 0.40
N ILE A 67 -11.68 23.06 1.22
CA ILE A 67 -10.42 22.42 0.86
C ILE A 67 -10.62 21.48 -0.34
N GLN A 68 -11.70 20.69 -0.34
CA GLN A 68 -12.02 19.79 -1.46
C GLN A 68 -12.31 20.57 -2.76
N SER A 69 -12.93 21.74 -2.67
CA SER A 69 -13.11 22.64 -3.81
C SER A 69 -11.77 23.13 -4.35
N ALA A 70 -10.87 23.57 -3.47
CA ALA A 70 -9.54 24.00 -3.84
C ALA A 70 -8.68 22.85 -4.43
N ILE A 71 -8.76 21.64 -3.88
CA ILE A 71 -8.10 20.43 -4.44
C ILE A 71 -8.56 20.20 -5.89
N ARG A 72 -9.87 20.26 -6.16
CA ARG A 72 -10.40 20.09 -7.53
C ARG A 72 -9.86 21.16 -8.48
N GLN A 73 -9.70 22.40 -8.01
CA GLN A 73 -9.10 23.48 -8.80
C GLN A 73 -7.62 23.24 -9.08
N VAL A 74 -6.82 22.83 -8.08
CA VAL A 74 -5.40 22.44 -8.29
C VAL A 74 -5.29 21.34 -9.35
N ILE A 75 -6.11 20.29 -9.25
CA ILE A 75 -6.10 19.18 -10.19
C ILE A 75 -6.50 19.63 -11.59
N LYS A 76 -7.53 20.47 -11.71
CA LYS A 76 -7.95 21.04 -12.99
C LYS A 76 -6.84 21.90 -13.62
N ASN A 77 -6.18 22.73 -12.83
CA ASN A 77 -5.23 23.73 -13.32
C ASN A 77 -3.86 23.12 -13.65
N TYR A 78 -3.38 22.17 -12.83
CA TYR A 78 -2.01 21.63 -12.95
C TYR A 78 -1.97 20.17 -13.39
N GLY A 79 -3.15 19.58 -13.61
CA GLY A 79 -3.29 18.17 -13.91
C GLY A 79 -2.47 17.68 -15.08
N GLU A 80 -2.54 18.38 -16.21
CA GLU A 80 -1.83 18.01 -17.43
C GLU A 80 -0.31 18.00 -17.23
N TYR A 81 0.22 19.03 -16.55
CA TYR A 81 1.64 19.11 -16.20
C TYR A 81 2.09 17.89 -15.38
N PHE A 82 1.37 17.56 -14.29
CA PHE A 82 1.74 16.42 -13.44
C PHE A 82 1.49 15.06 -14.09
N ALA A 83 0.53 14.97 -15.01
CA ALA A 83 0.31 13.73 -15.75
C ALA A 83 1.42 13.46 -16.78
N HIS A 84 1.97 14.51 -17.40
CA HIS A 84 3.14 14.39 -18.27
C HIS A 84 4.40 13.99 -17.49
N HIS A 85 4.59 14.56 -16.30
CA HIS A 85 5.74 14.30 -15.43
C HIS A 85 5.51 13.14 -14.44
N ALA A 86 4.46 12.34 -14.63
CA ALA A 86 4.12 11.28 -13.69
C ALA A 86 5.22 10.21 -13.65
N PRO A 87 5.79 9.90 -12.47
CA PRO A 87 6.81 8.85 -12.34
C PRO A 87 6.25 7.49 -12.74
N CYS A 88 7.01 6.75 -13.53
CA CYS A 88 6.68 5.37 -13.94
C CYS A 88 7.93 4.54 -14.26
N ASP A 89 7.73 3.24 -14.49
CA ASP A 89 8.75 2.22 -14.77
C ASP A 89 9.70 2.58 -15.95
N TRP A 90 9.21 3.31 -16.94
CA TRP A 90 9.93 3.62 -18.18
C TRP A 90 10.32 5.10 -18.33
N ASN A 91 9.55 6.01 -17.72
CA ASN A 91 9.87 7.43 -17.64
C ASN A 91 9.98 7.81 -16.17
N LYS A 92 11.15 7.51 -15.59
CA LYS A 92 11.41 7.83 -14.20
C LYS A 92 11.46 9.35 -14.02
N TYR A 93 10.80 9.85 -12.99
CA TYR A 93 10.90 11.25 -12.62
C TYR A 93 12.26 11.52 -12.00
N LYS A 94 13.05 12.42 -12.58
CA LYS A 94 14.32 12.85 -12.01
C LYS A 94 14.07 13.93 -10.98
N VAL A 95 14.49 13.70 -9.73
CA VAL A 95 14.27 14.65 -8.64
C VAL A 95 15.05 15.93 -8.91
N ASP A 96 14.32 17.04 -8.98
CA ASP A 96 14.83 18.39 -9.18
C ASP A 96 14.32 19.30 -8.06
N ASN A 97 15.25 19.96 -7.36
CA ASN A 97 14.96 20.83 -6.22
C ASN A 97 13.96 21.94 -6.55
N LYS A 98 13.84 22.37 -7.82
CA LYS A 98 12.91 23.43 -8.22
C LYS A 98 11.46 22.97 -8.34
N THR A 99 11.23 21.69 -8.62
CA THR A 99 9.90 21.15 -8.99
C THR A 99 9.41 20.07 -8.04
N PHE A 100 10.32 19.41 -7.31
CA PHE A 100 9.99 18.25 -6.49
C PHE A 100 8.97 18.54 -5.39
N LYS A 101 9.08 19.69 -4.72
CA LYS A 101 8.11 20.11 -3.69
C LYS A 101 6.68 20.16 -4.25
N SER A 102 6.52 20.72 -5.45
CA SER A 102 5.22 20.79 -6.14
C SER A 102 4.67 19.40 -6.46
N MET A 103 5.54 18.45 -6.83
CA MET A 103 5.16 17.05 -7.07
C MET A 103 4.69 16.37 -5.78
N LEU A 104 5.38 16.58 -4.67
CA LEU A 104 4.95 16.07 -3.36
C LEU A 104 3.59 16.67 -2.94
N ASN A 105 3.41 17.97 -3.09
CA ASN A 105 2.14 18.64 -2.82
C ASN A 105 1.01 18.07 -3.69
N TYR A 106 1.25 17.89 -4.98
CA TYR A 106 0.25 17.33 -5.89
C TYR A 106 -0.09 15.87 -5.56
N ASN A 107 0.91 15.04 -5.24
CA ASN A 107 0.70 13.66 -4.80
C ASN A 107 -0.19 13.61 -3.55
N LYS A 108 0.06 14.48 -2.57
CA LYS A 108 -0.73 14.58 -1.34
C LYS A 108 -2.17 14.98 -1.63
N LEU A 109 -2.38 16.02 -2.44
CA LEU A 109 -3.72 16.50 -2.81
C LEU A 109 -4.51 15.47 -3.61
N LEU A 110 -3.85 14.69 -4.48
CA LEU A 110 -4.50 13.56 -5.15
C LEU A 110 -5.04 12.52 -4.15
N LEU A 111 -4.25 12.17 -3.13
CA LEU A 111 -4.65 11.20 -2.09
C LEU A 111 -5.73 11.74 -1.15
N ALA A 112 -5.81 13.05 -1.01
CA ALA A 112 -6.77 13.74 -0.14
C ALA A 112 -8.17 13.92 -0.75
N GLN A 113 -8.37 13.61 -2.04
CA GLN A 113 -9.65 13.81 -2.71
C GLN A 113 -10.81 13.01 -2.07
N ASP A 114 -11.96 13.65 -1.98
CA ASP A 114 -13.25 13.04 -1.64
C ASP A 114 -14.22 13.10 -2.81
N GLY A 115 -15.09 12.09 -2.89
CA GLY A 115 -16.21 12.07 -3.82
C GLY A 115 -16.48 10.68 -4.39
N VAL A 116 -17.64 10.53 -5.04
CA VAL A 116 -18.03 9.25 -5.67
C VAL A 116 -17.11 8.89 -6.84
N ARG A 117 -16.65 9.92 -7.56
CA ARG A 117 -15.65 9.82 -8.63
C ARG A 117 -14.60 10.89 -8.40
N ILE A 118 -13.33 10.46 -8.34
CA ILE A 118 -12.20 11.35 -8.13
C ILE A 118 -11.17 11.15 -9.25
N THR A 119 -10.24 12.08 -9.36
CA THR A 119 -9.17 12.01 -10.36
C THR A 119 -8.21 10.90 -9.99
N ARG A 120 -7.94 10.00 -10.95
CA ARG A 120 -6.98 8.91 -10.80
C ARG A 120 -5.56 9.47 -10.77
N MET A 121 -4.68 8.83 -10.00
CA MET A 121 -3.27 9.18 -9.95
C MET A 121 -2.63 8.89 -11.31
N PRO A 122 -2.05 9.87 -12.02
CA PRO A 122 -1.48 9.61 -13.35
C PRO A 122 -0.39 8.54 -13.32
N GLY A 123 -0.31 7.69 -14.33
CA GLY A 123 0.72 6.63 -14.43
C GLY A 123 0.53 5.41 -13.51
N PHE A 124 -0.42 5.44 -12.56
CA PHE A 124 -0.62 4.35 -11.59
C PHE A 124 -0.85 2.97 -12.24
N ASN A 125 -1.54 2.93 -13.37
CA ASN A 125 -1.93 1.72 -14.08
C ASN A 125 -0.74 0.93 -14.64
N ARG A 126 0.44 1.55 -14.77
CA ARG A 126 1.66 0.85 -15.15
C ARG A 126 2.33 0.16 -13.97
N ILE A 127 2.16 0.75 -12.79
CA ILE A 127 2.87 0.41 -11.56
C ILE A 127 2.03 -0.58 -10.76
N LEU A 128 0.83 -0.17 -10.38
CA LEU A 128 -0.08 -0.97 -9.55
C LEU A 128 -1.18 -1.67 -10.36
N LYS A 129 -1.29 -1.36 -11.66
CA LYS A 129 -2.37 -1.80 -12.57
C LYS A 129 -3.76 -1.37 -12.10
N ASP A 130 -4.75 -1.46 -12.98
CA ASP A 130 -6.15 -1.18 -12.64
C ASP A 130 -6.91 -2.52 -12.58
N VAL A 131 -8.07 -2.50 -11.94
CA VAL A 131 -9.01 -3.62 -11.97
C VAL A 131 -9.39 -3.92 -13.43
N HIS A 132 -9.30 -5.20 -13.82
CA HIS A 132 -9.63 -5.64 -15.18
C HIS A 132 -11.06 -5.22 -15.58
N SER A 133 -11.29 -4.93 -16.87
CA SER A 133 -12.59 -4.49 -17.40
C SER A 133 -13.73 -5.47 -17.09
N ASP A 134 -13.40 -6.75 -17.05
CA ASP A 134 -14.37 -7.83 -16.87
C ASP A 134 -14.75 -8.06 -15.40
N ALA A 135 -14.02 -7.43 -14.47
CA ALA A 135 -14.36 -7.49 -13.06
C ALA A 135 -15.69 -6.77 -12.81
N ARG A 136 -16.56 -7.39 -12.04
CA ARG A 136 -17.83 -6.79 -11.61
C ARG A 136 -17.70 -6.31 -10.16
N PRO A 137 -18.13 -5.09 -9.83
CA PRO A 137 -18.20 -4.66 -8.44
C PRO A 137 -19.25 -5.50 -7.71
N THR A 138 -19.04 -5.73 -6.41
CA THR A 138 -19.92 -6.54 -5.59
C THR A 138 -20.14 -5.93 -4.20
N SER A 139 -21.04 -6.55 -3.44
CA SER A 139 -21.16 -6.36 -1.99
C SER A 139 -20.53 -7.54 -1.27
N TYR A 140 -19.81 -7.28 -0.19
CA TYR A 140 -19.06 -8.30 0.50
C TYR A 140 -19.00 -8.02 2.00
N SER A 141 -19.27 -9.05 2.81
CA SER A 141 -19.19 -8.98 4.27
C SER A 141 -17.99 -9.78 4.76
N VAL A 142 -17.24 -9.23 5.71
CA VAL A 142 -16.18 -9.95 6.43
C VAL A 142 -16.37 -9.80 7.92
N ILE A 143 -15.98 -10.84 8.65
CA ILE A 143 -15.82 -10.83 10.09
C ILE A 143 -14.34 -11.06 10.35
N LEU A 144 -13.71 -10.15 11.08
CA LEU A 144 -12.35 -10.31 11.57
C LEU A 144 -12.40 -10.46 13.08
N ASN A 145 -11.80 -11.54 13.57
CA ASN A 145 -11.58 -11.80 14.99
C ASN A 145 -10.07 -11.72 15.25
N VAL A 146 -9.67 -10.68 15.97
CA VAL A 146 -8.29 -10.25 16.11
C VAL A 146 -7.89 -10.34 17.58
N SER A 147 -6.98 -11.24 17.90
CA SER A 147 -6.43 -11.38 19.26
C SER A 147 -5.30 -10.37 19.52
N ARG A 148 -4.45 -10.10 18.53
CA ARG A 148 -3.34 -9.14 18.61
C ARG A 148 -3.53 -7.99 17.63
N ALA A 149 -3.17 -6.79 18.07
CA ALA A 149 -3.25 -5.61 17.21
C ALA A 149 -2.45 -5.80 15.92
N GLY A 150 -2.94 -5.22 14.83
CA GLY A 150 -2.28 -5.26 13.54
C GLY A 150 -2.71 -4.10 12.67
N ASN A 151 -1.84 -3.67 11.76
CA ASN A 151 -2.03 -2.43 11.01
C ASN A 151 -2.66 -2.63 9.62
N PHE A 152 -2.73 -3.86 9.11
CA PHE A 152 -3.09 -4.13 7.71
C PHE A 152 -3.81 -5.47 7.51
N PHE A 153 -4.75 -5.81 8.39
CA PHE A 153 -5.55 -7.03 8.21
C PHE A 153 -6.32 -7.00 6.88
N PRO A 154 -6.13 -8.00 6.00
CA PRO A 154 -6.78 -8.02 4.70
C PRO A 154 -8.26 -8.36 4.85
N VAL A 155 -9.10 -7.70 4.04
CA VAL A 155 -10.55 -7.95 4.05
C VAL A 155 -11.02 -8.73 2.81
N GLY A 156 -10.14 -9.12 1.88
CA GLY A 156 -10.54 -9.78 0.63
C GLY A 156 -11.15 -8.83 -0.43
N ALA A 157 -11.19 -7.52 -0.16
CA ALA A 157 -11.80 -6.53 -1.02
C ALA A 157 -10.74 -5.55 -1.59
N TYR A 158 -11.02 -5.04 -2.78
CA TYR A 158 -10.17 -4.16 -3.56
C TYR A 158 -10.95 -2.92 -3.98
N ALA A 159 -10.36 -1.75 -3.76
CA ALA A 159 -10.87 -0.45 -4.19
C ALA A 159 -10.40 -0.15 -5.61
N LYS A 160 -11.33 0.22 -6.51
CA LYS A 160 -10.96 0.63 -7.86
C LYS A 160 -10.51 2.09 -7.88
N ALA A 161 -9.42 2.36 -8.61
CA ALA A 161 -8.86 3.69 -8.72
C ALA A 161 -9.91 4.70 -9.24
N GLY A 162 -10.03 5.84 -8.55
CA GLY A 162 -10.91 6.94 -8.94
C GLY A 162 -12.40 6.70 -8.67
N GLN A 163 -12.79 5.56 -8.07
CA GLN A 163 -14.17 5.22 -7.78
C GLN A 163 -14.35 4.91 -6.30
N ALA A 164 -15.34 5.54 -5.67
CA ALA A 164 -15.64 5.29 -4.27
C ALA A 164 -16.29 3.93 -4.05
N PHE A 165 -15.96 3.28 -2.94
CA PHE A 165 -16.74 2.20 -2.35
C PHE A 165 -17.37 2.69 -1.05
N ASN A 166 -18.42 2.01 -0.61
CA ASN A 166 -19.06 2.30 0.67
C ASN A 166 -18.80 1.16 1.64
N TYR A 167 -18.68 1.48 2.92
CA TYR A 167 -18.61 0.47 3.97
C TYR A 167 -19.56 0.79 5.12
N ARG A 168 -19.95 -0.24 5.86
CA ARG A 168 -20.74 -0.14 7.09
C ARG A 168 -20.31 -1.18 8.10
N VAL A 169 -20.02 -0.74 9.31
CA VAL A 169 -19.74 -1.61 10.46
C VAL A 169 -21.08 -2.10 11.02
N HIS A 170 -21.30 -3.41 11.02
CA HIS A 170 -22.53 -4.06 11.48
C HIS A 170 -22.41 -4.60 12.91
N ALA A 171 -21.23 -5.09 13.29
CA ALA A 171 -20.96 -5.58 14.62
C ALA A 171 -19.53 -5.19 15.03
N LEU A 172 -19.36 -4.89 16.31
CA LEU A 172 -18.10 -4.40 16.85
C LEU A 172 -17.97 -4.77 18.33
N LYS A 173 -16.83 -5.35 18.71
CA LYS A 173 -16.43 -5.63 20.09
C LYS A 173 -14.95 -5.24 20.25
N PRO A 174 -14.58 -4.39 21.23
CA PRO A 174 -15.46 -3.57 22.08
C PRO A 174 -16.30 -2.58 21.27
N LYS A 175 -17.40 -2.02 21.81
CA LYS A 175 -18.30 -1.09 21.10
C LYS A 175 -17.69 0.32 20.88
N THR A 176 -16.49 0.39 20.32
CA THR A 176 -15.75 1.62 20.01
C THR A 176 -14.87 1.42 18.79
N LEU A 177 -14.81 2.42 17.92
CA LEU A 177 -13.90 2.45 16.76
C LEU A 177 -12.57 3.16 17.06
N LYS A 178 -12.30 3.49 18.33
CA LYS A 178 -11.02 4.09 18.72
C LYS A 178 -9.87 3.14 18.37
N GLY A 179 -8.89 3.65 17.62
CA GLY A 179 -7.73 2.88 17.17
C GLY A 179 -7.97 2.03 15.91
N TYR A 180 -9.17 2.06 15.34
CA TYR A 180 -9.43 1.41 14.05
C TYR A 180 -9.15 2.39 12.90
N SER A 181 -8.50 1.89 11.86
CA SER A 181 -8.34 2.65 10.61
C SER A 181 -8.58 1.76 9.41
N ILE A 182 -9.11 2.33 8.34
CA ILE A 182 -9.20 1.71 7.02
C ILE A 182 -8.10 2.28 6.15
N GLN A 183 -7.45 1.42 5.38
CA GLN A 183 -6.44 1.84 4.42
C GLN A 183 -6.56 1.07 3.11
N ILE A 184 -6.12 1.73 2.04
CA ILE A 184 -6.00 1.18 0.70
C ILE A 184 -4.51 1.15 0.40
N ASN A 185 -3.99 -0.05 0.11
CA ASN A 185 -2.57 -0.40 0.00
C ASN A 185 -1.86 -0.42 1.37
N PRO A 186 -1.15 -1.52 1.73
CA PRO A 186 -0.37 -1.60 2.96
C PRO A 186 1.07 -1.09 2.82
N GLN A 187 1.51 -0.67 1.62
CA GLN A 187 2.85 -0.14 1.40
C GLN A 187 3.16 1.00 2.38
N THR A 188 4.33 0.92 3.02
CA THR A 188 4.80 1.92 3.98
C THR A 188 5.83 2.88 3.43
N ASP A 189 6.43 2.54 2.29
CA ASP A 189 7.56 3.28 1.78
C ASP A 189 7.17 4.59 1.13
N TYR A 190 7.82 5.64 1.64
CA TYR A 190 7.89 6.94 1.03
C TYR A 190 9.18 7.05 0.23
N VAL A 191 9.08 6.98 -1.10
CA VAL A 191 10.26 6.89 -1.98
C VAL A 191 10.85 8.26 -2.35
N TYR A 192 10.46 9.35 -1.66
CA TYR A 192 10.88 10.70 -2.03
C TYR A 192 12.39 10.98 -1.86
N ASN A 193 13.14 10.11 -1.18
CA ASN A 193 14.59 10.25 -1.00
C ASN A 193 15.42 9.72 -2.19
N HIS A 194 14.79 9.08 -3.16
CA HIS A 194 15.48 8.61 -4.36
C HIS A 194 15.81 9.76 -5.31
N LYS A 195 16.91 9.65 -6.05
CA LYS A 195 17.26 10.60 -7.13
C LYS A 195 16.34 10.46 -8.34
N GLU A 196 15.74 9.28 -8.53
CA GLU A 196 14.81 8.97 -9.60
C GLU A 196 13.62 8.18 -9.07
N LEU A 197 12.41 8.54 -9.48
CA LEU A 197 11.18 7.87 -9.05
C LEU A 197 10.54 7.10 -10.20
N SER A 198 10.33 5.79 -10.00
CA SER A 198 9.54 4.94 -10.90
C SER A 198 8.07 4.79 -10.46
N ARG A 199 7.70 5.40 -9.33
CA ARG A 199 6.30 5.59 -8.91
C ARG A 199 6.12 6.87 -8.11
N TRP A 200 4.87 7.27 -7.87
CA TRP A 200 4.56 8.37 -6.97
C TRP A 200 5.10 8.08 -5.56
N PRO A 201 5.63 9.09 -4.84
CA PRO A 201 6.15 8.92 -3.49
C PRO A 201 5.21 8.22 -2.51
N TRP A 202 3.93 8.60 -2.56
CA TRP A 202 2.85 8.06 -1.73
C TRP A 202 1.81 7.36 -2.58
N VAL A 203 1.50 6.11 -2.22
CA VAL A 203 0.47 5.28 -2.88
C VAL A 203 -0.57 4.71 -1.93
N THR A 204 -0.46 5.04 -0.63
CA THR A 204 -1.34 4.55 0.43
C THR A 204 -2.33 5.63 0.82
N SER A 205 -3.61 5.26 0.88
CA SER A 205 -4.69 6.12 1.40
C SER A 205 -5.16 5.53 2.72
N LYS A 206 -5.15 6.30 3.81
CA LYS A 206 -5.52 5.83 5.16
C LYS A 206 -6.47 6.82 5.81
N ARG A 207 -7.46 6.28 6.54
CA ARG A 207 -8.39 7.07 7.36
C ARG A 207 -8.81 6.34 8.63
N SER A 208 -9.21 7.10 9.63
CA SER A 208 -9.88 6.59 10.82
C SER A 208 -11.23 5.95 10.43
N LEU A 209 -11.50 4.76 10.96
CA LEU A 209 -12.70 4.01 10.59
C LEU A 209 -13.94 4.62 11.25
N LYS A 210 -14.99 4.86 10.47
CA LYS A 210 -16.31 5.31 10.96
C LYS A 210 -17.34 4.18 10.94
N LEU A 211 -18.54 4.41 11.47
CA LEU A 211 -19.61 3.39 11.41
C LEU A 211 -20.10 3.14 9.98
N ALA A 212 -20.14 4.18 9.16
CA ALA A 212 -20.41 4.08 7.73
C ALA A 212 -19.80 5.28 7.01
N GLU A 213 -19.18 5.04 5.85
CA GLU A 213 -18.58 6.10 5.03
C GLU A 213 -18.42 5.63 3.58
N SER A 214 -18.21 6.61 2.70
CA SER A 214 -17.75 6.41 1.32
C SER A 214 -16.26 6.72 1.25
N PHE A 215 -15.45 5.82 0.69
CA PHE A 215 -14.00 6.00 0.57
C PHE A 215 -13.56 5.75 -0.88
N SER A 216 -12.80 6.69 -1.43
CA SER A 216 -12.17 6.64 -2.74
C SER A 216 -10.65 6.74 -2.62
N SER A 217 -9.92 6.09 -3.53
CA SER A 217 -8.47 6.27 -3.69
C SER A 217 -8.14 6.60 -5.14
N PRO A 218 -7.24 7.57 -5.41
CA PRO A 218 -6.81 7.87 -6.77
C PRO A 218 -5.98 6.73 -7.37
N VAL A 219 -5.43 5.86 -6.53
CA VAL A 219 -4.57 4.72 -6.92
C VAL A 219 -5.36 3.44 -7.03
N GLY A 220 -6.38 3.26 -6.17
CA GLY A 220 -6.98 1.95 -5.94
C GLY A 220 -6.01 1.02 -5.21
N GLY A 221 -6.47 -0.17 -4.84
CA GLY A 221 -5.65 -1.06 -4.03
C GLY A 221 -6.43 -2.08 -3.23
N VAL A 222 -5.70 -2.99 -2.59
CA VAL A 222 -6.28 -3.88 -1.58
C VAL A 222 -6.75 -3.06 -0.39
N ILE A 223 -7.93 -3.37 0.13
CA ILE A 223 -8.46 -2.75 1.35
C ILE A 223 -7.94 -3.56 2.53
N THR A 224 -7.46 -2.86 3.55
CA THR A 224 -7.03 -3.46 4.82
C THR A 224 -7.51 -2.63 6.00
N LEU A 225 -7.55 -3.24 7.18
CA LEU A 225 -7.92 -2.59 8.43
C LEU A 225 -6.78 -2.66 9.43
N ALA A 226 -6.49 -1.53 10.08
CA ALA A 226 -5.81 -1.56 11.36
C ALA A 226 -6.85 -1.85 12.44
N ILE A 227 -6.62 -2.88 13.25
CA ILE A 227 -7.55 -3.36 14.26
C ILE A 227 -6.78 -3.49 15.58
N PRO A 228 -7.26 -2.89 16.68
CA PRO A 228 -6.70 -3.09 18.01
C PRO A 228 -6.75 -4.56 18.45
N GLU A 229 -5.99 -4.91 19.48
CA GLU A 229 -6.05 -6.26 20.06
C GLU A 229 -7.44 -6.58 20.63
N ASN A 230 -7.72 -7.88 20.82
CA ASN A 230 -8.94 -8.41 21.43
C ASN A 230 -10.25 -7.84 20.83
N SER A 231 -10.26 -7.73 19.51
CA SER A 231 -11.28 -7.02 18.76
C SER A 231 -12.01 -7.92 17.76
N ILE A 232 -13.32 -7.75 17.65
CA ILE A 232 -14.15 -8.39 16.63
C ILE A 232 -14.86 -7.31 15.85
N ILE A 233 -14.76 -7.36 14.53
CA ILE A 233 -15.45 -6.43 13.64
C ILE A 233 -16.13 -7.19 12.50
N GLN A 234 -17.41 -6.89 12.27
CA GLN A 234 -18.14 -7.26 11.07
C GLN A 234 -18.38 -6.01 10.23
N ILE A 235 -17.90 -6.01 9.00
CA ILE A 235 -18.02 -4.88 8.09
C ILE A 235 -18.54 -5.36 6.74
N VAL A 236 -19.49 -4.60 6.18
CA VAL A 236 -20.06 -4.82 4.86
C VAL A 236 -19.56 -3.74 3.92
N PHE A 237 -18.94 -4.16 2.83
CA PHE A 237 -18.50 -3.30 1.75
C PHE A 237 -19.47 -3.37 0.58
N LYS A 238 -19.64 -2.26 -0.13
CA LYS A 238 -20.41 -2.15 -1.38
C LYS A 238 -19.58 -1.46 -2.44
N ASN A 239 -19.75 -1.88 -3.69
CA ASN A 239 -19.00 -1.37 -4.83
C ASN A 239 -17.49 -1.61 -4.71
N VAL A 240 -17.12 -2.79 -4.20
CA VAL A 240 -15.74 -3.27 -4.13
C VAL A 240 -15.52 -4.41 -5.11
N TYR A 241 -14.26 -4.71 -5.41
CA TYR A 241 -13.87 -5.85 -6.22
C TYR A 241 -13.24 -6.92 -5.36
N ARG A 242 -13.53 -8.19 -5.62
CA ARG A 242 -12.96 -9.30 -4.88
C ARG A 242 -11.63 -9.71 -5.51
N TYR A 243 -10.68 -10.08 -4.66
CA TYR A 243 -9.50 -10.85 -5.04
C TYR A 243 -9.60 -12.28 -4.47
N PRO A 244 -8.80 -13.24 -4.95
CA PRO A 244 -8.83 -14.61 -4.45
C PRO A 244 -8.45 -14.63 -2.96
N TRP A 245 -9.34 -15.11 -2.11
CA TRP A 245 -9.13 -15.11 -0.66
C TRP A 245 -8.48 -16.42 -0.20
N PHE A 246 -7.37 -16.31 0.52
CA PHE A 246 -6.73 -17.42 1.24
C PHE A 246 -6.40 -16.98 2.66
N ASP A 247 -6.89 -17.74 3.63
CA ASP A 247 -6.60 -17.58 5.06
C ASP A 247 -6.38 -18.97 5.64
N ILE A 248 -5.16 -19.27 6.06
CA ILE A 248 -4.81 -20.61 6.54
C ILE A 248 -5.53 -20.99 7.84
N ARG A 249 -6.05 -20.01 8.57
CA ARG A 249 -6.78 -20.21 9.82
C ARG A 249 -8.26 -20.52 9.57
N ASN A 250 -8.69 -20.54 8.32
CA ASN A 250 -10.07 -20.78 7.92
C ASN A 250 -10.13 -21.93 6.89
N GLN A 251 -10.59 -23.11 7.34
CA GLN A 251 -10.68 -24.31 6.51
C GLN A 251 -11.47 -24.09 5.21
N LYS A 252 -12.59 -23.37 5.27
CA LYS A 252 -13.40 -23.06 4.08
C LYS A 252 -12.64 -22.18 3.08
N SER A 253 -11.74 -21.33 3.55
CA SER A 253 -10.86 -20.53 2.69
C SER A 253 -9.90 -21.44 1.91
N ILE A 254 -9.27 -22.38 2.61
CA ILE A 254 -8.36 -23.39 2.03
C ILE A 254 -9.10 -24.25 1.00
N ASP A 255 -10.24 -24.82 1.39
CA ASP A 255 -11.02 -25.76 0.55
C ASP A 255 -11.53 -25.10 -0.74
N THR A 256 -11.74 -23.78 -0.72
CA THR A 256 -12.29 -23.05 -1.88
C THR A 256 -11.23 -22.31 -2.68
N TRP A 257 -9.94 -22.42 -2.35
CA TRP A 257 -8.86 -21.61 -2.92
C TRP A 257 -8.83 -21.60 -4.46
N GLU A 258 -8.81 -22.77 -5.10
CA GLU A 258 -8.78 -22.86 -6.56
C GLU A 258 -10.05 -22.30 -7.21
N ARG A 259 -11.19 -22.41 -6.53
CA ARG A 259 -12.43 -21.76 -6.97
C ARG A 259 -12.33 -20.24 -6.85
N GLN A 260 -11.74 -19.71 -5.77
CA GLN A 260 -11.52 -18.27 -5.59
C GLN A 260 -10.64 -17.70 -6.72
N GLN A 261 -9.59 -18.42 -7.11
CA GLN A 261 -8.72 -18.02 -8.22
C GLN A 261 -9.50 -17.86 -9.53
N LYS A 262 -10.42 -18.78 -9.84
CA LYS A 262 -11.27 -18.73 -11.04
C LYS A 262 -12.30 -17.61 -10.98
N LEU A 263 -12.90 -17.37 -9.81
CA LEU A 263 -13.95 -16.36 -9.65
C LEU A 263 -13.40 -14.93 -9.64
N TYR A 264 -12.19 -14.74 -9.09
CA TYR A 264 -11.67 -13.41 -8.77
C TYR A 264 -10.25 -13.13 -9.30
N PRO A 265 -9.90 -13.46 -10.56
CA PRO A 265 -8.54 -13.25 -11.09
C PRO A 265 -8.25 -11.79 -11.47
N HIS A 266 -9.22 -10.89 -11.34
CA HIS A 266 -9.28 -9.63 -12.07
C HIS A 266 -8.69 -8.41 -11.34
N THR A 267 -8.28 -8.56 -10.08
CA THR A 267 -7.61 -7.48 -9.35
C THR A 267 -6.09 -7.55 -9.56
N PRO A 268 -5.37 -6.43 -9.53
CA PRO A 268 -3.91 -6.43 -9.68
C PRO A 268 -3.13 -7.14 -8.58
N PHE A 269 -3.55 -6.94 -7.33
CA PHE A 269 -2.92 -7.50 -6.15
C PHE A 269 -3.92 -8.33 -5.35
N THR A 270 -3.37 -9.30 -4.64
CA THR A 270 -4.07 -10.20 -3.74
C THR A 270 -3.30 -10.22 -2.43
N MET A 271 -4.04 -10.27 -1.32
CA MET A 271 -3.43 -10.55 -0.03
C MET A 271 -3.77 -11.95 0.44
N VAL A 272 -2.77 -12.60 1.02
CA VAL A 272 -2.90 -13.92 1.65
C VAL A 272 -2.60 -13.79 3.13
N MET A 273 -3.42 -14.46 3.94
CA MET A 273 -3.31 -14.45 5.39
C MET A 273 -2.78 -15.79 5.89
N GLY A 274 -1.57 -15.76 6.42
CA GLY A 274 -1.02 -16.83 7.25
C GLY A 274 -1.47 -16.74 8.69
N ASP A 275 -0.88 -17.58 9.53
CA ASP A 275 -1.03 -17.52 10.97
C ASP A 275 -0.22 -16.38 11.57
N ARG A 276 0.99 -16.09 11.05
CA ARG A 276 1.86 -14.98 11.49
C ARG A 276 2.31 -14.06 10.38
N MET A 277 2.39 -14.52 9.13
CA MET A 277 2.72 -13.67 7.99
C MET A 277 1.49 -13.31 7.16
N ILE A 278 1.35 -12.03 6.81
CA ILE A 278 0.39 -11.56 5.81
C ILE A 278 1.20 -11.08 4.61
N THR A 279 0.85 -11.51 3.40
CA THR A 279 1.57 -11.05 2.19
C THR A 279 0.64 -10.33 1.23
N MET A 280 1.17 -9.34 0.50
CA MET A 280 0.55 -8.74 -0.68
C MET A 280 1.46 -8.89 -1.89
N LEU A 281 1.03 -9.67 -2.88
CA LEU A 281 1.74 -9.87 -4.15
C LEU A 281 0.81 -9.61 -5.33
N GLN A 282 1.36 -9.54 -6.54
CA GLN A 282 0.52 -9.52 -7.74
C GLN A 282 -0.38 -10.76 -7.78
N THR A 283 -1.65 -10.57 -8.13
CA THR A 283 -2.63 -11.66 -8.23
C THR A 283 -2.15 -12.79 -9.14
N SER A 284 -1.47 -12.45 -10.24
CA SER A 284 -0.89 -13.43 -11.16
C SER A 284 0.14 -14.38 -10.53
N SER A 285 0.77 -13.99 -9.41
CA SER A 285 1.67 -14.87 -8.67
C SER A 285 0.93 -15.96 -7.91
N PHE A 286 -0.27 -15.65 -7.40
CA PHE A 286 -1.11 -16.61 -6.71
C PHE A 286 -1.94 -17.49 -7.66
N LEU A 287 -2.34 -16.97 -8.83
CA LEU A 287 -3.10 -17.72 -9.84
C LEU A 287 -2.36 -18.96 -10.39
N ARG A 288 -1.08 -19.13 -10.04
CA ARG A 288 -0.22 -20.26 -10.43
C ARG A 288 0.02 -21.25 -9.29
N MET A 289 -0.58 -21.02 -8.12
CA MET A 289 -0.39 -21.83 -6.92
C MET A 289 -1.67 -22.61 -6.63
N ASN A 290 -1.61 -23.94 -6.73
CA ASN A 290 -2.67 -24.80 -6.22
C ASN A 290 -2.70 -24.77 -4.68
N THR A 291 -3.71 -25.41 -4.07
CA THR A 291 -3.90 -25.39 -2.61
C THR A 291 -2.68 -25.90 -1.84
N GLU A 292 -2.02 -26.95 -2.31
CA GLU A 292 -0.85 -27.51 -1.60
C GLU A 292 0.37 -26.60 -1.66
N LYS A 293 0.67 -25.98 -2.81
CA LYS A 293 1.75 -24.98 -2.90
C LYS A 293 1.46 -23.76 -2.03
N MET A 294 0.19 -23.34 -1.98
CA MET A 294 -0.25 -22.22 -1.16
C MET A 294 -0.06 -22.51 0.33
N LYS A 295 -0.53 -23.69 0.79
CA LYS A 295 -0.31 -24.18 2.16
C LYS A 295 1.16 -24.28 2.51
N PHE A 296 1.98 -24.87 1.64
CA PHE A 296 3.42 -25.00 1.87
C PHE A 296 4.05 -23.65 2.12
N SER A 297 3.86 -22.68 1.22
CA SER A 297 4.51 -21.38 1.31
C SER A 297 4.10 -20.62 2.56
N VAL A 298 2.80 -20.57 2.86
CA VAL A 298 2.29 -19.90 4.07
C VAL A 298 2.82 -20.55 5.33
N ASN A 299 2.73 -21.88 5.44
CA ASN A 299 3.24 -22.60 6.60
C ASN A 299 4.75 -22.44 6.76
N HIS A 300 5.52 -22.44 5.67
CA HIS A 300 6.96 -22.26 5.72
C HIS A 300 7.31 -20.93 6.41
N TYR A 301 6.74 -19.81 5.94
CA TYR A 301 7.04 -18.50 6.51
C TYR A 301 6.45 -18.28 7.89
N ASP A 302 5.27 -18.84 8.19
CA ASP A 302 4.75 -18.85 9.55
C ASP A 302 5.68 -19.60 10.50
N ASN A 303 6.23 -20.74 10.07
CA ASN A 303 7.17 -21.54 10.85
C ASN A 303 8.53 -20.84 11.01
N VAL A 304 9.01 -20.13 9.99
CA VAL A 304 10.22 -19.28 10.12
C VAL A 304 10.03 -18.27 11.25
N ILE A 305 8.93 -17.52 11.24
CA ILE A 305 8.63 -16.50 12.26
C ILE A 305 8.53 -17.14 13.65
N LYS A 306 7.75 -18.23 13.78
CA LYS A 306 7.57 -18.96 15.06
C LYS A 306 8.88 -19.52 15.60
N MET A 307 9.70 -20.10 14.72
CA MET A 307 11.00 -20.66 15.09
C MET A 307 11.94 -19.57 15.58
N ILE A 308 11.98 -18.41 14.94
CA ILE A 308 12.80 -17.27 15.39
C ILE A 308 12.33 -16.79 16.75
N HIS A 309 11.02 -16.64 16.96
CA HIS A 309 10.46 -16.28 18.27
C HIS A 309 10.87 -17.27 19.37
N ASN A 310 10.75 -18.57 19.10
CA ASN A 310 11.18 -19.63 20.02
C ASN A 310 12.68 -19.53 20.33
N TYR A 311 13.52 -19.34 19.32
CA TYR A 311 14.97 -19.24 19.48
C TYR A 311 15.39 -18.02 20.31
N ARG A 312 14.74 -16.86 20.10
CA ARG A 312 15.02 -15.64 20.86
C ARG A 312 14.30 -15.55 22.22
N GLY A 313 13.59 -16.61 22.63
CA GLY A 313 12.90 -16.66 23.92
C GLY A 313 11.64 -15.79 24.04
N THR A 314 10.94 -15.54 22.92
CA THR A 314 9.71 -14.72 22.88
C THR A 314 8.51 -15.56 22.41
N ALA A 315 7.31 -15.17 22.83
CA ALA A 315 6.07 -15.81 22.38
C ALA A 315 5.51 -15.10 21.14
N PHE A 316 5.46 -15.79 20.00
CA PHE A 316 4.92 -15.24 18.74
C PHE A 316 3.43 -14.87 18.85
N GLU A 317 2.73 -15.42 19.84
CA GLU A 317 1.35 -15.11 20.17
C GLU A 317 1.16 -13.69 20.69
N ASN A 318 2.21 -13.11 21.27
CA ASN A 318 2.20 -11.77 21.82
C ASN A 318 2.71 -10.73 20.80
N GLU A 319 3.04 -11.13 19.59
CA GLU A 319 3.67 -10.21 18.62
C GLU A 319 2.72 -9.87 17.48
N PRO A 320 2.81 -8.66 16.90
CA PRO A 320 2.04 -8.28 15.72
C PRO A 320 2.31 -9.23 14.54
N PHE A 321 1.34 -9.32 13.64
CA PHE A 321 1.55 -10.03 12.36
C PHE A 321 2.66 -9.34 11.56
N MET A 322 3.51 -10.15 10.93
CA MET A 322 4.52 -9.66 10.01
C MET A 322 3.92 -9.51 8.61
N GLY A 323 4.25 -8.41 7.92
CA GLY A 323 3.82 -8.20 6.54
C GLY A 323 4.95 -8.50 5.56
N PHE A 324 4.63 -9.04 4.38
CA PHE A 324 5.54 -9.07 3.24
C PHE A 324 4.84 -8.50 2.01
N VAL A 325 5.24 -7.30 1.60
CA VAL A 325 4.58 -6.54 0.54
C VAL A 325 5.60 -6.25 -0.56
N VAL A 326 5.20 -6.49 -1.81
CA VAL A 326 6.02 -6.10 -2.95
C VAL A 326 5.57 -4.79 -3.58
N ASP A 327 6.53 -4.04 -4.10
CA ASP A 327 6.30 -2.75 -4.75
C ASP A 327 7.19 -2.56 -5.99
N GLU A 328 6.84 -1.61 -6.83
CA GLU A 328 7.65 -1.19 -7.97
C GLU A 328 8.98 -0.57 -7.50
N GLN A 329 8.89 0.32 -6.52
CA GLN A 329 10.02 1.00 -5.90
C GLN A 329 9.84 0.97 -4.40
N ILE A 330 10.89 0.58 -3.70
CA ILE A 330 10.98 0.59 -2.24
C ILE A 330 11.95 1.66 -1.78
N SER A 331 12.00 1.94 -0.49
CA SER A 331 12.78 3.05 0.07
C SER A 331 14.29 2.84 -0.04
N ALA A 332 14.78 1.60 0.07
CA ALA A 332 16.19 1.24 -0.03
C ALA A 332 16.39 -0.22 -0.46
N GLY A 333 17.55 -0.52 -1.05
CA GLY A 333 17.98 -1.89 -1.33
C GLY A 333 17.11 -2.64 -2.35
N TRP A 334 17.17 -3.98 -2.30
CA TRP A 334 16.32 -4.88 -3.10
C TRP A 334 15.10 -5.40 -2.32
N GLY A 335 15.22 -5.39 -1.00
CA GLY A 335 14.18 -5.51 0.00
C GLY A 335 14.70 -4.90 1.30
N HIS A 336 13.81 -4.66 2.24
CA HIS A 336 14.15 -4.24 3.58
C HIS A 336 13.07 -4.63 4.59
N SER A 337 13.48 -4.73 5.84
CA SER A 337 12.61 -4.92 6.99
C SER A 337 11.63 -3.78 7.18
N GLY A 338 10.51 -4.08 7.83
CA GLY A 338 9.57 -3.09 8.28
C GLY A 338 9.92 -2.66 9.70
N TRP A 339 9.22 -1.64 10.19
CA TRP A 339 9.12 -1.41 11.62
C TRP A 339 8.19 -2.46 12.25
N PRO A 340 8.26 -2.73 13.57
CA PRO A 340 7.34 -3.64 14.24
C PRO A 340 5.87 -3.35 13.90
N GLY A 341 5.17 -4.36 13.38
CA GLY A 341 3.78 -4.26 12.94
C GLY A 341 3.58 -3.54 11.60
N GLN A 342 4.63 -3.26 10.83
CA GLN A 342 4.59 -2.81 9.44
C GLN A 342 5.09 -3.92 8.51
N PRO A 343 4.71 -3.91 7.21
CA PRO A 343 5.24 -4.88 6.28
C PRO A 343 6.73 -4.66 5.98
N MET A 344 7.43 -5.76 5.80
CA MET A 344 8.65 -5.81 5.00
C MET A 344 8.31 -5.46 3.57
N MET A 345 9.23 -4.75 2.92
CA MET A 345 9.06 -4.28 1.56
C MET A 345 10.08 -4.97 0.66
N GLY A 346 9.61 -5.51 -0.46
CA GLY A 346 10.48 -6.08 -1.49
C GLY A 346 10.16 -5.50 -2.87
N HIS A 347 11.12 -5.46 -3.78
CA HIS A 347 10.75 -5.21 -5.18
C HIS A 347 9.90 -6.35 -5.74
N LYS A 348 9.03 -6.08 -6.72
CA LYS A 348 8.20 -7.08 -7.42
C LYS A 348 8.88 -8.42 -7.75
N PRO A 349 10.15 -8.51 -8.18
CA PRO A 349 10.79 -9.80 -8.41
C PRO A 349 10.90 -10.70 -7.17
N TRP A 350 10.81 -10.15 -5.96
CA TRP A 350 10.78 -10.92 -4.70
C TRP A 350 9.51 -11.75 -4.51
N GLU A 351 8.48 -11.57 -5.35
CA GLU A 351 7.33 -12.48 -5.41
C GLU A 351 7.76 -13.95 -5.59
N LYS A 352 8.92 -14.20 -6.22
CA LYS A 352 9.48 -15.55 -6.36
C LYS A 352 9.81 -16.21 -5.03
N TYR A 353 10.21 -15.44 -4.01
CA TYR A 353 10.54 -15.97 -2.69
C TYR A 353 9.32 -16.60 -2.03
N PHE A 354 8.13 -16.06 -2.29
CA PHE A 354 6.91 -16.65 -1.77
C PHE A 354 6.32 -17.74 -2.67
N ARG A 355 6.32 -17.54 -4.00
CA ARG A 355 5.55 -18.42 -4.90
C ARG A 355 6.32 -19.64 -5.43
N ASP A 356 7.65 -19.58 -5.47
CA ASP A 356 8.48 -20.63 -6.07
C ASP A 356 8.96 -21.63 -5.01
N ILE A 357 8.22 -22.73 -4.90
CA ILE A 357 8.46 -23.77 -3.89
C ILE A 357 9.86 -24.38 -4.02
N GLN A 358 10.36 -24.57 -5.25
CA GLN A 358 11.68 -25.14 -5.46
C GLN A 358 12.79 -24.16 -5.07
N PHE A 359 12.53 -22.86 -5.25
CA PHE A 359 13.44 -21.80 -4.79
C PHE A 359 13.50 -21.70 -3.27
N ILE A 360 12.37 -21.90 -2.58
CA ILE A 360 12.29 -22.00 -1.11
C ILE A 360 13.05 -23.24 -0.63
N LEU A 361 12.70 -24.42 -1.16
CA LEU A 361 13.29 -25.70 -0.78
C LEU A 361 14.80 -25.77 -1.01
N SER A 362 15.31 -25.12 -2.06
CA SER A 362 16.75 -25.06 -2.32
C SER A 362 17.50 -24.10 -1.38
N GLY A 363 16.84 -23.50 -0.39
CA GLY A 363 17.41 -22.48 0.50
C GLY A 363 17.72 -21.15 -0.18
N ARG A 364 17.41 -20.94 -1.46
CA ARG A 364 17.79 -19.70 -2.17
C ARG A 364 16.91 -18.50 -1.78
N ALA A 365 15.78 -18.75 -1.10
CA ALA A 365 14.93 -17.73 -0.51
C ALA A 365 15.52 -17.08 0.77
N ILE A 366 16.84 -17.16 0.99
CA ILE A 366 17.51 -16.57 2.16
C ILE A 366 17.19 -15.09 2.39
N TYR A 367 17.00 -14.30 1.32
CA TYR A 367 16.84 -12.85 1.44
C TYR A 367 15.56 -12.42 2.15
N ILE A 368 14.45 -13.17 2.03
CA ILE A 368 13.27 -12.85 2.83
C ILE A 368 13.47 -13.26 4.31
N ASN A 369 14.24 -14.32 4.57
CA ASN A 369 14.57 -14.73 5.94
C ASN A 369 15.51 -13.71 6.61
N HIS A 370 16.43 -13.10 5.84
CA HIS A 370 17.25 -11.98 6.29
C HIS A 370 16.38 -10.80 6.79
N GLU A 371 15.35 -10.41 6.04
CA GLU A 371 14.44 -9.32 6.45
C GLU A 371 13.53 -9.69 7.61
N ILE A 372 13.08 -10.95 7.69
CA ILE A 372 12.36 -11.46 8.86
C ILE A 372 13.28 -11.38 10.08
N GLY A 373 14.55 -11.75 9.92
CA GLY A 373 15.57 -11.68 10.96
C GLY A 373 15.78 -10.26 11.47
N HIS A 374 15.82 -9.26 10.59
CA HIS A 374 15.90 -7.85 10.97
C HIS A 374 14.69 -7.40 11.82
N ASN A 375 13.47 -7.77 11.42
CA ASN A 375 12.26 -7.44 12.20
C ASN A 375 12.26 -8.07 13.60
N LEU A 376 12.89 -9.24 13.73
CA LEU A 376 12.91 -10.02 14.96
C LEU A 376 14.27 -9.96 15.67
N GLN A 377 15.11 -9.00 15.29
CA GLN A 377 16.46 -8.86 15.82
C GLN A 377 16.42 -8.37 17.28
N PRO A 378 17.13 -9.04 18.20
CA PRO A 378 17.31 -8.55 19.56
C PRO A 378 18.37 -7.43 19.55
N LEU A 379 17.92 -6.17 19.53
CA LEU A 379 18.81 -5.02 19.47
C LEU A 379 19.74 -4.93 20.69
N GLU A 380 19.30 -5.43 21.84
CA GLU A 380 20.09 -5.51 23.08
C GLU A 380 21.27 -6.48 22.97
N LEU A 381 21.18 -7.46 22.06
CA LEU A 381 22.25 -8.44 21.75
C LEU A 381 22.99 -8.09 20.46
N THR A 382 22.64 -6.97 19.82
CA THR A 382 23.25 -6.55 18.56
C THR A 382 24.46 -5.67 18.86
N PHE A 383 25.65 -6.18 18.53
CA PHE A 383 26.90 -5.43 18.71
C PHE A 383 26.90 -4.15 17.88
N LYS A 384 27.76 -3.19 18.24
CA LYS A 384 28.00 -2.00 17.41
C LYS A 384 28.40 -2.44 15.99
N ASN A 385 27.70 -1.90 14.98
CA ASN A 385 27.83 -2.28 13.56
C ASN A 385 27.39 -3.72 13.22
N GLY A 386 26.71 -4.42 14.14
CA GLY A 386 26.24 -5.80 13.97
C GLY A 386 24.82 -5.94 13.40
N MET A 387 24.21 -4.85 12.91
CA MET A 387 22.84 -4.87 12.39
C MET A 387 22.64 -5.90 11.29
N GLU A 388 23.61 -6.04 10.37
CA GLU A 388 23.58 -7.03 9.27
C GLU A 388 24.22 -8.38 9.64
N VAL A 389 24.46 -8.63 10.93
CA VAL A 389 25.12 -9.84 11.42
C VAL A 389 24.22 -10.60 12.38
N THR A 390 23.63 -9.93 13.38
CA THR A 390 22.80 -10.62 14.38
C THR A 390 21.49 -11.14 13.78
N ASN A 391 20.95 -10.49 12.75
CA ASN A 391 19.77 -10.97 12.01
C ASN A 391 20.09 -12.25 11.18
N GLU A 392 21.33 -12.43 10.74
CA GLU A 392 21.77 -13.56 9.93
C GLU A 392 21.87 -14.88 10.70
N LEU A 393 21.90 -14.83 12.04
CA LEU A 393 21.94 -16.02 12.91
C LEU A 393 20.74 -16.95 12.66
N TYR A 394 19.63 -16.40 12.17
CA TYR A 394 18.42 -17.16 11.90
C TYR A 394 18.46 -17.94 10.58
N ILE A 395 19.26 -17.53 9.60
CA ILE A 395 19.33 -18.20 8.29
C ILE A 395 19.78 -19.66 8.40
N PRO A 396 20.91 -20.00 9.06
CA PRO A 396 21.32 -21.40 9.21
C PRO A 396 20.29 -22.21 10.03
N LEU A 397 19.62 -21.60 11.01
CA LEU A 397 18.57 -22.27 11.78
C LEU A 397 17.36 -22.62 10.91
N VAL A 398 16.92 -21.69 10.05
CA VAL A 398 15.81 -21.94 9.11
C VAL A 398 16.19 -23.08 8.17
N TYR A 399 17.41 -23.03 7.62
CA TYR A 399 17.89 -24.07 6.72
C TYR A 399 17.90 -25.44 7.39
N GLN A 400 18.48 -25.54 8.59
CA GLN A 400 18.61 -26.79 9.32
C GLN A 400 17.27 -27.40 9.76
N ASN A 401 16.30 -26.59 10.17
CA ASN A 401 15.07 -27.08 10.82
C ASN A 401 13.83 -27.10 9.91
N LEU A 402 13.82 -26.31 8.83
CA LEU A 402 12.63 -26.15 7.99
C LEU A 402 12.84 -26.56 6.53
N LEU A 403 14.09 -26.77 6.08
CA LEU A 403 14.42 -27.12 4.70
C LEU A 403 15.18 -28.45 4.54
N ASN A 404 15.90 -28.89 5.59
CA ASN A 404 16.64 -30.17 5.61
C ASN A 404 15.79 -31.35 6.07
#